data_AF-A0A2U3NNJ5-F1
#
_entry.id   AF-A0A2U3NNJ5-F1
#
_cell.length_a   1.000
_cell.length_b   1.000
_cell.length_c   1.000
_cell.angle_alpha   90.00
_cell.angle_beta   90.00
_cell.angle_gamma   90.00
#
_symmetry.space_group_name_H-M   'P 1'
#
loop_
_entity.id
_entity.type
_entity.pdbx_description
1 polymer ?
#
loop_
_entity_poly.entity_id
_entity_poly.type
_entity_poly.pdbx_seq_one_letter_code
_entity_poly.pdbx_strand_id
1 'polypeptide(L)'
;MSNSLWRTVFGVIPVGVLCVMIAPTAGAAPDPCSASGVAATASVVLNSASGYLDGHPDANNVLTTAVNQSPDDAKAAVRGYFLGHPGEALELKGIAQPLLDLRSRCNTSVSPDQLAALFDALSG
;
A
#
# COMPACT_ATOMS: atom_id res chain seq x y z
N MET A 1 -5.71 50.31 -23.06
CA MET A 1 -6.09 50.55 -21.66
C MET A 1 -4.94 50.04 -20.81
N SER A 2 -4.17 50.97 -20.25
CA SER A 2 -3.14 50.74 -19.22
C SER A 2 -3.84 50.17 -17.96
N ASN A 3 -3.17 49.53 -16.99
CA ASN A 3 -2.55 50.23 -15.86
C ASN A 3 -1.64 49.30 -15.03
N SER A 4 -0.40 49.75 -14.83
CA SER A 4 0.54 49.55 -13.71
C SER A 4 0.90 48.11 -13.29
N LEU A 5 2.11 47.57 -13.54
CA LEU A 5 3.44 48.15 -13.31
C LEU A 5 3.55 48.83 -11.94
N TRP A 6 3.86 48.04 -10.91
CA TRP A 6 4.60 48.54 -9.76
C TRP A 6 6.00 47.94 -9.78
N ARG A 7 6.92 48.73 -10.33
CA ARG A 7 8.36 48.52 -10.27
C ARG A 7 8.86 49.10 -8.95
N THR A 8 9.93 48.46 -8.43
CA THR A 8 11.07 49.06 -7.70
C THR A 8 10.78 49.53 -6.24
N VAL A 9 11.63 49.33 -5.22
CA VAL A 9 13.10 49.19 -5.21
C VAL A 9 13.65 48.87 -3.79
N PHE A 10 14.92 48.42 -3.77
CA PHE A 10 15.96 48.47 -2.71
C PHE A 10 15.78 47.77 -1.35
N GLY A 11 16.64 46.76 -1.15
CA GLY A 11 17.08 46.28 0.15
C GLY A 11 18.34 45.42 0.01
N VAL A 12 19.49 46.04 -0.26
CA VAL A 12 20.79 45.39 -0.04
C VAL A 12 21.02 45.34 1.47
N ILE A 13 21.04 44.13 2.05
CA ILE A 13 21.60 43.88 3.38
C ILE A 13 22.71 42.83 3.20
N PRO A 14 24.00 43.21 3.30
CA PRO A 14 25.09 42.26 3.37
C PRO A 14 25.27 41.90 4.85
N VAL A 15 24.56 40.89 5.32
CA VAL A 15 24.91 40.20 6.57
C VAL A 15 24.76 38.72 6.28
N GLY A 16 25.91 38.04 6.24
CA GLY A 16 26.02 36.58 6.09
C GLY A 16 25.44 35.88 7.32
N VAL A 17 24.13 35.91 7.45
CA VAL A 17 23.38 34.91 8.19
C VAL A 17 23.06 33.85 7.16
N LEU A 18 23.65 32.67 7.33
CA LEU A 18 23.17 31.46 6.69
C LEU A 18 21.77 31.19 7.27
N CYS A 19 20.77 31.95 6.81
CA CYS A 19 19.38 31.59 7.00
C CYS A 19 19.22 30.28 6.24
N VAL A 20 19.31 29.17 6.97
CA VAL A 20 18.66 27.94 6.55
C VAL A 20 17.19 28.31 6.45
N MET A 21 16.82 28.76 5.26
CA MET A 21 15.45 28.85 4.82
C MET A 21 14.98 27.40 4.88
N ILE A 22 14.35 27.03 6.00
CA ILE A 22 13.41 25.93 6.02
C ILE A 22 12.28 26.43 5.14
N ALA A 23 12.47 26.35 3.81
CA ALA A 23 11.35 26.20 2.92
C ALA A 23 10.49 25.11 3.54
N PRO A 24 9.14 25.23 3.52
CA PRO A 24 8.36 24.03 3.72
C PRO A 24 8.98 23.05 2.72
N THR A 25 9.59 21.97 3.22
CA THR A 25 9.79 20.82 2.36
C THR A 25 8.39 20.64 1.81
N ALA A 26 8.23 20.78 0.50
CA ALA A 26 7.07 20.22 -0.15
C ALA A 26 7.11 18.77 0.33
N GLY A 27 6.36 18.46 1.39
CA GLY A 27 6.41 17.17 2.04
C GLY A 27 5.92 16.26 0.95
N ALA A 28 6.86 15.61 0.27
CA ALA A 28 6.52 14.66 -0.77
C ALA A 28 5.53 13.72 -0.10
N ALA A 29 4.31 13.66 -0.64
CA ALA A 29 3.34 12.68 -0.18
C ALA A 29 4.10 11.34 -0.10
N PRO A 30 3.93 10.56 0.99
CA PRO A 30 4.72 9.34 1.21
C PRO A 30 4.79 8.55 -0.09
N ASP A 31 6.03 8.26 -0.54
CA ASP A 31 6.21 7.57 -1.82
C ASP A 31 5.43 6.24 -1.74
N PRO A 32 4.42 6.02 -2.59
CA PRO A 32 3.55 4.86 -2.46
C PRO A 32 4.33 3.56 -2.69
N CYS A 33 5.46 3.63 -3.40
CA CYS A 33 6.34 2.51 -3.69
C CYS A 33 7.43 2.28 -2.63
N SER A 34 7.56 3.19 -1.66
CA SER A 34 8.39 2.97 -0.48
C SER A 34 7.83 1.84 0.38
N ALA A 35 8.68 1.20 1.18
CA ALA A 35 8.26 0.14 2.10
C ALA A 35 7.13 0.57 3.04
N SER A 36 7.16 1.81 3.53
CA SER A 36 6.10 2.37 4.38
C SER A 36 4.80 2.65 3.61
N GLY A 37 4.88 3.07 2.33
CA GLY A 37 3.72 3.25 1.47
C GLY A 37 3.01 1.93 1.12
N VAL A 38 3.79 0.90 0.80
CA VAL A 38 3.30 -0.46 0.56
C VAL A 38 2.65 -1.03 1.83
N ALA A 39 3.32 -0.90 2.98
CA ALA A 39 2.79 -1.36 4.26
C ALA A 39 1.48 -0.65 4.62
N ALA A 40 1.40 0.66 4.48
CA ALA A 40 0.18 1.43 4.75
C ALA A 40 -1.00 0.96 3.87
N THR A 41 -0.76 0.72 2.59
CA THR A 41 -1.78 0.20 1.67
C THR A 41 -2.21 -1.21 2.07
N ALA A 42 -1.24 -2.08 2.40
CA ALA A 42 -1.53 -3.43 2.88
C ALA A 42 -2.36 -3.42 4.16
N SER A 43 -2.05 -2.55 5.13
CA SER A 43 -2.82 -2.43 6.37
C SER A 43 -4.29 -2.07 6.13
N VAL A 44 -4.56 -1.15 5.20
CA VAL A 44 -5.94 -0.77 4.85
C VAL A 44 -6.70 -1.93 4.19
N VAL A 45 -6.05 -2.62 3.25
CA VAL A 45 -6.63 -3.77 2.56
C VAL A 45 -6.90 -4.92 3.54
N LEU A 46 -5.92 -5.23 4.39
CA LEU A 46 -6.05 -6.29 5.39
C LEU A 46 -7.15 -5.98 6.40
N ASN A 47 -7.25 -4.73 6.89
CA ASN A 47 -8.33 -4.33 7.79
C ASN A 47 -9.72 -4.49 7.13
N SER A 48 -9.83 -4.11 5.85
CA SER A 48 -11.07 -4.26 5.08
C SER A 48 -11.41 -5.75 4.86
N ALA A 49 -10.41 -6.57 4.57
CA ALA A 49 -10.57 -8.01 4.46
C ALA A 49 -10.99 -8.64 5.78
N SER A 50 -10.42 -8.22 6.92
CA SER A 50 -10.83 -8.69 8.24
C SER A 50 -12.31 -8.43 8.50
N GLY A 51 -12.80 -7.22 8.23
CA GLY A 51 -14.23 -6.91 8.38
C GLY A 51 -15.14 -7.71 7.45
N TYR A 52 -14.70 -7.93 6.20
CA TYR A 52 -15.42 -8.78 5.25
C TYR A 52 -15.50 -10.24 5.74
N LEU A 53 -14.38 -10.81 6.18
CA LEU A 53 -14.29 -12.20 6.61
C LEU A 53 -15.05 -12.49 7.91
N ASP A 54 -15.14 -11.51 8.82
CA ASP A 54 -16.01 -11.61 10.00
C ASP A 54 -17.49 -11.80 9.62
N GLY A 55 -17.93 -11.12 8.55
CA GLY A 55 -19.26 -11.28 7.97
C GLY A 55 -19.44 -12.52 7.08
N HIS A 56 -18.35 -13.22 6.72
CA HIS A 56 -18.35 -14.38 5.81
C HIS A 56 -17.63 -15.58 6.46
N PRO A 57 -18.27 -16.26 7.43
CA PRO A 57 -17.61 -17.30 8.23
C PRO A 57 -17.15 -18.52 7.40
N ASP A 58 -17.86 -18.86 6.32
CA ASP A 58 -17.47 -19.94 5.41
C ASP A 58 -16.18 -19.60 4.67
N ALA A 59 -16.08 -18.40 4.09
CA ALA A 59 -14.89 -17.92 3.41
C ALA A 59 -13.71 -17.82 4.37
N ASN A 60 -13.95 -17.31 5.58
CA ASN A 60 -12.95 -17.21 6.63
C ASN A 60 -12.41 -18.60 7.02
N ASN A 61 -13.29 -19.60 7.15
CA ASN A 61 -12.89 -20.96 7.48
C ASN A 61 -12.06 -21.60 6.36
N VAL A 62 -12.48 -21.47 5.10
CA VAL A 62 -11.71 -21.99 3.95
C VAL A 62 -10.33 -21.34 3.87
N LEU A 63 -10.24 -20.03 4.02
CA LEU A 63 -8.95 -19.32 3.99
C LEU A 63 -8.07 -19.68 5.20
N THR A 64 -8.65 -19.84 6.39
CA THR A 64 -7.91 -20.23 7.60
C THR A 64 -7.35 -21.64 7.50
N THR A 65 -8.15 -22.59 7.02
CA THR A 65 -7.71 -23.98 6.85
C THR A 65 -6.64 -24.10 5.76
N ALA A 66 -6.74 -23.32 4.69
CA ALA A 66 -5.76 -23.30 3.60
C ALA A 66 -4.34 -22.92 4.04
N VAL A 67 -4.18 -22.14 5.12
CA VAL A 67 -2.85 -21.75 5.64
C VAL A 67 -2.00 -22.96 6.08
N ASN A 68 -2.64 -24.03 6.53
CA ASN A 68 -1.96 -25.24 7.02
C ASN A 68 -1.83 -26.33 5.95
N GLN A 69 -2.30 -26.07 4.72
CA GLN A 69 -2.28 -27.02 3.62
C GLN A 69 -1.02 -26.88 2.77
N SER A 70 -0.71 -27.91 1.99
CA SER A 70 0.30 -27.79 0.92
C SER A 70 -0.11 -26.68 -0.06
N PRO A 71 0.83 -25.96 -0.69
CA PRO A 71 0.50 -24.85 -1.59
C PRO A 71 -0.48 -25.19 -2.71
N ASP A 72 -0.41 -26.42 -3.26
CA ASP A 72 -1.33 -26.88 -4.30
C ASP A 72 -2.73 -27.18 -3.75
N ASP A 73 -2.82 -27.83 -2.59
CA ASP A 73 -4.09 -28.11 -1.90
C ASP A 73 -4.79 -26.82 -1.48
N ALA A 74 -4.04 -25.86 -0.93
CA ALA A 74 -4.55 -24.54 -0.55
C ALA A 74 -5.16 -23.82 -1.76
N LYS A 75 -4.44 -23.78 -2.90
CA LYS A 75 -4.96 -23.19 -4.14
C LYS A 75 -6.22 -23.89 -4.63
N ALA A 76 -6.25 -25.23 -4.57
CA ALA A 76 -7.40 -26.02 -4.99
C ALA A 76 -8.62 -25.78 -4.10
N ALA A 77 -8.45 -25.76 -2.78
CA ALA A 77 -9.51 -25.52 -1.80
C ALA A 77 -10.12 -24.12 -1.97
N VAL A 78 -9.27 -23.10 -2.03
CA VAL A 78 -9.69 -21.71 -2.23
C VAL A 78 -10.41 -21.54 -3.56
N ARG A 79 -9.87 -22.10 -4.65
CA ARG A 79 -10.52 -22.04 -5.96
C ARG A 79 -11.85 -22.78 -5.97
N GLY A 80 -11.92 -23.97 -5.37
CA GLY A 80 -13.14 -24.77 -5.29
C GLY A 80 -14.27 -24.01 -4.59
N TYR A 81 -13.97 -23.34 -3.48
CA TYR A 81 -14.92 -22.50 -2.76
C TYR A 81 -15.42 -21.33 -3.62
N PHE A 82 -14.51 -20.53 -4.17
CA PHE A 82 -14.88 -19.33 -4.93
C PHE A 82 -15.54 -19.63 -6.30
N LEU A 83 -15.41 -20.84 -6.84
CA LEU A 83 -16.20 -21.28 -8.00
C LEU A 83 -17.69 -21.39 -7.65
N GLY A 84 -18.02 -21.82 -6.44
CA GLY A 84 -19.39 -21.84 -5.93
C GLY A 84 -19.87 -20.45 -5.47
N HIS A 85 -18.94 -19.54 -5.14
CA HIS A 85 -19.24 -18.22 -4.55
C HIS A 85 -18.58 -17.10 -5.37
N PRO A 86 -18.99 -16.89 -6.63
CA PRO A 86 -18.35 -15.92 -7.52
C PRO A 86 -18.56 -14.47 -7.07
N GLY A 87 -19.65 -14.16 -6.36
CA GLY A 87 -19.90 -12.84 -5.79
C GLY A 87 -18.85 -12.48 -4.72
N GLU A 88 -18.57 -13.41 -3.82
CA GLU A 88 -17.57 -13.22 -2.77
C GLU A 88 -16.15 -13.07 -3.34
N ALA A 89 -15.86 -13.80 -4.41
CA ALA A 89 -14.59 -13.67 -5.12
C ALA A 89 -14.40 -12.26 -5.71
N LEU A 90 -15.48 -11.66 -6.23
CA LEU A 90 -15.46 -10.30 -6.77
C LEU A 90 -15.28 -9.26 -5.66
N GLU A 91 -15.98 -9.42 -4.54
CA GLU A 91 -15.87 -8.53 -3.38
C GLU A 91 -14.44 -8.54 -2.81
N LEU A 92 -13.87 -9.72 -2.55
CA LEU A 92 -12.49 -9.85 -2.06
C LEU A 92 -11.47 -9.32 -3.08
N LYS A 93 -11.70 -9.53 -4.37
CA LYS A 93 -10.88 -8.91 -5.43
C LYS A 93 -10.99 -7.38 -5.41
N GLY A 94 -12.17 -6.85 -5.12
CA GLY A 94 -12.45 -5.43 -4.89
C GLY A 94 -11.62 -4.88 -3.72
N ILE A 95 -11.66 -5.57 -2.58
CA ILE A 95 -10.87 -5.25 -1.38
C ILE A 95 -9.37 -5.25 -1.70
N ALA A 96 -8.88 -6.20 -2.51
CA ALA A 96 -7.49 -6.31 -2.90
C ALA A 96 -7.05 -5.33 -4.02
N GLN A 97 -7.97 -4.59 -4.64
CA GLN A 97 -7.62 -3.68 -5.76
C GLN A 97 -6.50 -2.69 -5.45
N PRO A 98 -6.45 -2.03 -4.27
CA PRO A 98 -5.39 -1.07 -3.98
C PRO A 98 -3.99 -1.69 -4.02
N LEU A 99 -3.84 -2.93 -3.54
CA LEU A 99 -2.58 -3.67 -3.62
C LEU A 99 -2.23 -4.09 -5.06
N LEU A 100 -3.24 -4.46 -5.85
CA LEU A 100 -3.06 -4.82 -7.26
C LEU A 100 -2.62 -3.62 -8.10
N ASP A 101 -3.25 -2.44 -7.91
CA ASP A 101 -2.82 -1.17 -8.51
C ASP A 101 -1.38 -0.84 -8.11
N LEU A 102 -1.07 -0.96 -6.81
CA LEU A 102 0.26 -0.66 -6.31
C LEU A 102 1.33 -1.56 -6.92
N ARG A 103 1.05 -2.87 -7.04
CA ARG A 103 1.96 -3.83 -7.70
C ARG A 103 2.24 -3.43 -9.15
N SER A 104 1.20 -3.05 -9.89
CA SER A 104 1.33 -2.60 -11.28
C SER A 104 2.12 -1.30 -11.41
N ARG A 105 1.99 -0.39 -10.44
CA ARG A 105 2.63 0.93 -10.46
C ARG A 105 4.08 0.91 -9.98
N CYS A 106 4.40 0.09 -8.99
CA CYS A 106 5.70 0.10 -8.33
C CYS A 106 6.67 -0.96 -8.87
N ASN A 107 6.21 -1.88 -9.73
CA ASN A 107 6.98 -3.03 -10.24
C ASN A 107 7.66 -3.86 -9.13
N THR A 108 7.23 -3.69 -7.89
CA THR A 108 7.76 -4.35 -6.71
C THR A 108 7.08 -5.71 -6.61
N SER A 109 7.69 -6.71 -7.24
CA SER A 109 7.36 -8.11 -6.96
C SER A 109 7.97 -8.49 -5.61
N VAL A 110 7.40 -7.94 -4.52
CA VAL A 110 7.67 -8.45 -3.18
C VAL A 110 6.98 -9.82 -3.12
N SER A 111 7.78 -10.88 -3.30
CA SER A 111 7.28 -12.24 -3.13
C SER A 111 7.04 -12.51 -1.63
N PRO A 112 6.03 -13.30 -1.26
CA PRO A 112 5.91 -13.86 0.09
C PRO A 112 7.23 -14.48 0.58
N ASP A 113 8.01 -15.14 -0.29
CA ASP A 113 9.32 -15.71 0.07
C ASP A 113 10.36 -14.65 0.45
N GLN A 114 10.37 -13.51 -0.24
CA GLN A 114 11.29 -12.41 0.07
C GLN A 114 10.93 -11.77 1.42
N LEU A 115 9.63 -11.65 1.71
CA LEU A 115 9.15 -11.21 3.02
C LEU A 115 9.54 -12.21 4.11
N ALA A 116 9.36 -13.51 3.87
CA ALA A 116 9.74 -14.55 4.82
C ALA A 116 11.25 -14.55 5.09
N ALA A 117 12.07 -14.47 4.05
CA ALA A 117 13.53 -14.38 4.17
C ALA A 117 13.98 -13.11 4.91
N LEU A 118 13.30 -11.97 4.70
CA LEU A 118 13.56 -10.74 5.45
C LEU A 118 13.24 -10.91 6.94
N PHE A 119 12.11 -11.53 7.28
CA PHE A 119 11.75 -11.79 8.67
C PHE A 119 12.74 -12.74 9.35
N ASP A 120 13.15 -13.80 8.66
CA ASP A 120 14.19 -14.73 9.14
C ASP A 120 15.49 -13.96 9.45
N ALA A 121 15.96 -13.14 8.51
CA ALA A 121 17.17 -12.33 8.66
C ALA A 121 17.11 -11.27 9.78
N LEU A 122 15.91 -10.78 10.14
CA LEU A 122 15.71 -9.83 11.25
C LEU A 122 15.54 -10.52 12.60
N SER A 123 15.24 -11.82 12.60
CA SER A 123 14.99 -12.63 13.81
C SER A 123 16.23 -13.38 14.33
N GLY A 124 17.30 -13.42 13.53
CA GLY A 124 18.62 -13.96 13.89
C GLY A 124 19.56 -12.89 14.44
#